data_AF-A0A6P0YUN5-F1
#
_entry.id   AF-A0A6P0YUN5-F1
#
_cell.length_a   1.000
_cell.length_b   1.000
_cell.length_c   1.000
_cell.angle_alpha   90.00
_cell.angle_beta   90.00
_cell.angle_gamma   90.00
#
_symmetry.space_group_name_H-M   'P 1'
#
loop_
_entity.id
_entity.type
_entity.pdbx_description
1 polymer ?
#
loop_
_entity_poly.entity_id
_entity_poly.type
_entity_poly.pdbx_seq_one_letter_code
_entity_poly.pdbx_strand_id
1 'polypeptide(L)'
;MTAASAVQFTVNFNDPDFDDDERDREAQNLLRQLNDLNDLDVEAKPAVDPNPPEGSKPFLGLLVGALTAEVNFENAKALMGFLGNRLAGKSIELKVEANGRSLEVSASSQAELEAAIDAAKEFLSA
;
A
#
# COMPACT_ATOMS: atom_id res chain seq x y z
N MET A 1 -19.54 -19.28 -7.79
CA MET A 1 -18.75 -18.07 -8.10
C MET A 1 -17.50 -18.17 -7.24
N THR A 2 -16.36 -18.54 -7.83
CA THR A 2 -15.08 -18.47 -7.12
C THR A 2 -14.84 -17.00 -6.79
N ALA A 3 -14.75 -16.66 -5.50
CA ALA A 3 -14.28 -15.34 -5.11
C ALA A 3 -12.93 -15.12 -5.81
N ALA A 4 -12.83 -14.06 -6.62
CA ALA A 4 -11.52 -13.68 -7.15
C ALA A 4 -10.61 -13.46 -5.94
N SER A 5 -9.43 -14.10 -5.92
CA SER A 5 -8.47 -13.87 -4.85
C SER A 5 -8.10 -12.39 -4.85
N ALA A 6 -8.50 -11.68 -3.80
CA ALA A 6 -8.10 -10.29 -3.61
C ALA A 6 -6.62 -10.25 -3.25
N VAL A 7 -5.92 -9.24 -3.79
CA VAL A 7 -4.56 -8.88 -3.41
C VAL A 7 -4.65 -7.57 -2.65
N GLN A 8 -4.13 -7.56 -1.43
CA GLN A 8 -4.08 -6.37 -0.59
C GLN A 8 -2.65 -5.79 -0.62
N PHE A 9 -2.56 -4.50 -0.86
CA PHE A 9 -1.33 -3.70 -0.77
C PHE A 9 -1.46 -2.75 0.41
N THR A 10 -0.48 -2.72 1.31
CA THR A 10 -0.36 -1.68 2.33
C THR A 10 0.86 -0.83 2.00
N VAL A 11 0.67 0.48 1.91
CA VAL A 11 1.74 1.44 1.72
C VAL A 11 1.83 2.29 2.97
N ASN A 12 3.00 2.30 3.60
CA ASN A 12 3.31 3.11 4.78
C ASN A 12 4.41 4.11 4.42
N PHE A 13 4.13 5.40 4.50
CA PHE A 13 5.10 6.47 4.28
C PHE A 13 5.94 6.65 5.55
N ASN A 14 7.23 6.33 5.47
CA ASN A 14 8.12 6.24 6.64
C ASN A 14 9.34 7.16 6.53
N ASP A 15 9.22 8.26 5.77
CA ASP A 15 10.29 9.25 5.65
C ASP A 15 10.66 9.82 7.03
N PRO A 16 11.93 9.66 7.47
CA PRO A 16 12.36 10.10 8.79
C PRO A 16 12.40 11.62 8.93
N ASP A 17 12.45 12.36 7.82
CA ASP A 17 12.45 13.82 7.81
C ASP A 17 11.03 14.39 7.90
N PHE A 18 10.00 13.56 7.73
CA PHE A 18 8.60 13.97 7.80
C PHE A 18 8.00 13.76 9.19
N ASP A 19 7.21 14.73 9.63
CA ASP A 19 6.30 14.55 10.75
C ASP A 19 5.05 13.74 10.37
N ASP A 20 4.21 13.43 11.36
CA ASP A 20 3.00 12.64 11.18
C ASP A 20 2.00 13.30 10.20
N ASP A 21 1.88 14.62 10.22
CA ASP A 21 1.00 15.36 9.31
C ASP A 21 1.51 15.30 7.85
N GLU A 22 2.82 15.38 7.67
CA GLU A 22 3.47 15.26 6.36
C GLU A 22 3.31 13.85 5.78
N ARG A 23 3.48 12.80 6.60
CA ARG A 23 3.23 11.41 6.18
C ARG A 23 1.76 11.18 5.84
N ASP A 24 0.85 11.69 6.66
CA ASP A 24 -0.59 11.60 6.40
C ASP A 24 -1.00 12.32 5.12
N ARG A 25 -0.38 13.47 4.80
CA ARG A 25 -0.60 14.15 3.52
C ARG A 25 -0.20 13.27 2.35
N GLU A 26 0.94 12.60 2.41
CA GLU A 26 1.38 11.68 1.36
C GLU A 26 0.42 10.49 1.19
N ALA A 27 -0.01 9.88 2.30
CA ALA A 27 -1.01 8.82 2.29
C ALA A 27 -2.33 9.29 1.68
N GLN A 28 -2.84 10.46 2.08
CA GLN A 28 -4.08 11.02 1.53
C GLN A 28 -3.93 11.41 0.05
N ASN A 29 -2.76 11.90 -0.37
CA ASN A 29 -2.46 12.19 -1.78
C ASN A 29 -2.53 10.92 -2.62
N LEU A 30 -1.94 9.82 -2.15
CA LEU A 30 -2.01 8.54 -2.84
C LEU A 30 -3.42 7.96 -2.82
N LEU A 31 -4.12 8.01 -1.70
CA LEU A 31 -5.51 7.56 -1.57
C LEU A 31 -6.44 8.22 -2.58
N ARG A 32 -6.33 9.55 -2.76
CA ARG A 32 -7.11 10.26 -3.79
C ARG A 32 -6.78 9.76 -5.20
N GLN A 33 -5.50 9.60 -5.52
CA GLN A 33 -5.10 9.11 -6.84
C GLN A 33 -5.57 7.68 -7.10
N LEU A 34 -5.59 6.81 -6.07
CA LEU A 34 -6.13 5.45 -6.18
C LEU A 34 -7.64 5.45 -6.41
N ASN A 35 -8.39 6.31 -5.70
CA ASN A 35 -9.83 6.46 -5.91
C ASN A 35 -10.19 7.03 -7.28
N ASP A 36 -9.27 7.76 -7.92
CA ASP A 36 -9.43 8.26 -9.29
C ASP A 36 -9.10 7.19 -10.36
N LEU A 37 -8.54 6.03 -9.98
CA LEU A 37 -8.25 4.90 -10.89
C LEU A 37 -9.50 4.06 -11.16
N ASN A 38 -10.37 4.57 -12.03
CA ASN A 38 -11.61 3.88 -12.40
C ASN A 38 -11.38 2.56 -13.18
N ASP A 39 -10.21 2.37 -13.78
CA ASP A 39 -9.96 1.23 -14.68
C ASP A 39 -9.58 -0.07 -13.95
N LEU A 40 -9.18 0.01 -12.67
CA LEU A 40 -8.58 -1.12 -11.94
C LEU A 40 -9.46 -1.71 -10.84
N ASP A 41 -10.63 -1.14 -10.57
CA ASP A 41 -11.53 -1.57 -9.49
C ASP A 41 -10.77 -1.73 -8.16
N VAL A 42 -10.08 -0.65 -7.76
CA VAL A 42 -9.25 -0.61 -6.55
C VAL A 42 -10.09 -0.07 -5.40
N GLU A 43 -10.19 -0.83 -4.32
CA GLU A 43 -10.77 -0.37 -3.07
C GLU A 43 -9.66 0.14 -2.14
N ALA A 44 -9.52 1.46 -2.01
CA ALA A 44 -8.50 2.08 -1.17
C ALA A 44 -9.10 2.75 0.08
N LYS A 45 -8.44 2.57 1.24
CA LYS A 45 -8.84 3.13 2.54
C LYS A 45 -7.62 3.41 3.42
N PRO A 46 -7.71 4.31 4.42
CA PRO A 46 -6.68 4.46 5.44
C PRO A 46 -6.37 3.13 6.11
N ALA A 47 -5.09 2.86 6.40
CA ALA A 47 -4.68 1.62 7.02
C ALA A 47 -5.10 1.62 8.50
N VAL A 48 -5.56 0.46 8.98
CA VAL A 48 -5.91 0.26 10.40
C VAL A 48 -4.67 -0.24 11.12
N ASP A 49 -4.35 0.35 12.26
CA ASP A 49 -3.31 -0.11 13.17
C ASP A 49 -3.66 -1.53 13.65
N PRO A 50 -2.81 -2.55 13.40
CA PRO A 50 -3.04 -3.91 13.87
C PRO A 50 -2.93 -4.05 15.40
N ASN A 51 -2.31 -3.09 16.10
CA ASN A 51 -2.15 -3.05 17.55
C ASN A 51 -2.71 -1.73 18.13
N PRO A 52 -4.01 -1.44 17.97
CA PRO A 52 -4.57 -0.19 18.45
C PRO A 52 -4.45 -0.12 19.99
N PRO A 53 -4.16 1.04 20.59
CA PRO A 53 -4.10 1.17 22.04
C PRO A 53 -5.43 0.70 22.66
N GLU A 54 -5.38 -0.11 23.73
CA GLU A 54 -6.60 -0.62 24.38
C GLU A 54 -7.53 0.54 24.79
N GLY A 55 -8.81 0.47 24.38
CA GLY A 55 -9.80 1.51 24.65
C GLY A 55 -9.90 2.64 23.61
N SER A 56 -9.17 2.54 22.50
CA SER A 56 -9.21 3.51 21.40
C SER A 56 -10.55 3.52 20.66
N LYS A 57 -11.08 4.73 20.40
CA LYS A 57 -12.21 4.92 19.46
C LYS A 57 -11.75 4.53 18.04
N PRO A 58 -12.63 4.09 17.13
CA PRO A 58 -12.26 3.60 15.79
C PRO A 58 -11.41 4.56 14.94
N PHE A 59 -11.38 5.86 15.26
CA PHE A 59 -10.52 6.85 14.59
C PHE A 59 -9.08 6.91 15.12
N LEU A 60 -8.81 6.37 16.32
CA LEU A 60 -7.48 6.29 16.95
C LEU A 60 -6.75 4.97 16.62
N GLY A 61 -7.38 4.07 15.87
CA GLY A 61 -6.79 2.82 15.41
C GLY A 61 -6.36 2.88 13.95
N LEU A 62 -6.04 4.06 13.41
CA LEU A 62 -5.48 4.20 12.07
C LEU A 62 -3.96 4.31 12.15
N LEU A 63 -3.26 3.67 11.22
CA LEU A 63 -1.82 3.79 11.10
C LEU A 63 -1.52 5.09 10.34
N VAL A 64 -0.92 6.05 11.04
CA VAL A 64 -0.50 7.35 10.48
C VAL A 64 0.43 7.11 9.29
N GLY A 65 0.21 7.86 8.22
CA GLY A 65 1.01 7.78 7.01
C GLY A 65 0.77 6.52 6.19
N ALA A 66 -0.28 5.76 6.46
CA ALA A 66 -0.50 4.49 5.76
C ALA A 66 -1.90 4.32 5.17
N LEU A 67 -1.96 3.57 4.07
CA LEU A 67 -3.19 3.17 3.42
C LEU A 67 -3.14 1.71 2.97
N THR A 68 -4.31 1.11 2.86
CA THR A 68 -4.51 -0.20 2.23
C THR A 68 -5.26 -0.03 0.92
N ALA A 69 -4.86 -0.75 -0.11
CA ALA A 69 -5.53 -0.85 -1.40
C ALA A 69 -5.77 -2.33 -1.73
N GLU A 70 -7.01 -2.69 -1.98
CA GLU A 70 -7.41 -4.03 -2.38
C GLU A 70 -7.76 -4.02 -3.88
N VAL A 71 -7.30 -5.04 -4.59
CA VAL A 71 -7.53 -5.19 -6.03
C VAL A 71 -7.64 -6.67 -6.37
N ASN A 72 -8.39 -7.00 -7.42
CA ASN A 72 -8.39 -8.38 -7.92
C ASN A 72 -6.99 -8.76 -8.44
N PHE A 73 -6.71 -10.07 -8.45
CA PHE A 73 -5.41 -10.59 -8.87
C PHE A 73 -5.01 -10.22 -10.31
N GLU A 74 -5.97 -10.11 -11.23
CA GLU A 74 -5.73 -9.74 -12.63
C GLU A 74 -5.19 -8.31 -12.77
N ASN A 75 -5.67 -7.41 -11.91
CA ASN A 75 -5.31 -5.99 -11.89
C ASN A 75 -4.12 -5.67 -10.97
N ALA A 76 -3.67 -6.62 -10.13
CA ALA A 76 -2.57 -6.41 -9.19
C ALA A 76 -1.27 -5.94 -9.87
N LYS A 77 -0.95 -6.48 -11.06
CA LYS A 77 0.23 -6.05 -11.82
C LYS A 77 0.13 -4.61 -12.31
N ALA A 78 -1.06 -4.18 -12.72
CA ALA A 78 -1.30 -2.81 -13.15
C ALA A 78 -1.18 -1.84 -11.97
N LEU A 79 -1.74 -2.20 -10.80
CA LEU A 79 -1.59 -1.41 -9.59
C LEU A 79 -0.12 -1.28 -9.15
N MET A 80 0.68 -2.35 -9.21
CA MET A 80 2.12 -2.28 -8.94
C MET A 80 2.86 -1.33 -9.90
N GLY A 81 2.50 -1.34 -11.19
CA GLY A 81 3.04 -0.39 -12.17
C GLY A 81 2.67 1.05 -11.83
N PHE A 82 1.43 1.29 -11.38
CA PHE A 82 1.01 2.61 -10.90
C PHE A 82 1.81 3.04 -9.66
N LEU A 83 1.93 2.18 -8.65
CA LEU A 83 2.67 2.47 -7.42
C LEU A 83 4.15 2.78 -7.70
N GLY A 84 4.80 2.00 -8.57
CA GLY A 84 6.20 2.24 -8.98
C GLY A 84 6.43 3.64 -9.58
N ASN A 85 5.46 4.15 -10.35
CA ASN A 85 5.55 5.50 -10.92
C ASN A 85 5.25 6.61 -9.90
N ARG A 86 4.36 6.36 -8.94
CA ARG A 86 3.90 7.38 -7.98
C ARG A 86 4.78 7.51 -6.74
N LEU A 87 5.42 6.42 -6.33
CA LEU A 87 6.22 6.35 -5.12
C LEU A 87 7.71 6.57 -5.36
N ALA A 88 8.13 6.81 -6.61
CA ALA A 88 9.54 6.99 -6.95
C ALA A 88 10.20 8.09 -6.12
N GLY A 89 11.29 7.74 -5.43
CA GLY A 89 12.05 8.66 -4.57
C GLY A 89 11.39 8.96 -3.22
N LYS A 90 10.34 8.22 -2.82
CA LYS A 90 9.73 8.32 -1.49
C LYS A 90 10.23 7.19 -0.59
N SER A 91 10.41 7.50 0.69
CA SER A 91 10.65 6.50 1.72
C SER A 91 9.35 5.84 2.13
N ILE A 92 9.20 4.55 1.80
CA ILE A 92 8.02 3.76 2.05
C ILE A 92 8.35 2.34 2.53
N GLU A 93 7.38 1.73 3.19
CA GLU A 93 7.25 0.30 3.39
C GLU A 93 6.03 -0.20 2.62
N LEU A 94 6.22 -1.25 1.82
CA LEU A 94 5.21 -1.88 1.00
C LEU A 94 5.00 -3.31 1.48
N LYS A 95 3.78 -3.59 1.93
CA LYS A 95 3.32 -4.94 2.26
C LYS A 95 2.33 -5.43 1.20
N VAL A 96 2.51 -6.65 0.72
CA VAL A 96 1.63 -7.31 -0.26
C VAL A 96 1.11 -8.61 0.32
N GLU A 97 -0.20 -8.77 0.38
CA GLU A 97 -0.87 -9.95 0.93
C GLU A 97 -1.75 -10.62 -0.12
N ALA A 98 -1.54 -11.91 -0.35
CA ALA A 98 -2.32 -12.71 -1.28
C ALA A 98 -2.33 -14.18 -0.85
N ASN A 99 -3.49 -14.84 -0.96
CA ASN A 99 -3.65 -16.29 -0.70
C ASN A 99 -3.06 -16.76 0.65
N GLY A 100 -3.18 -15.95 1.70
CA GLY A 100 -2.67 -16.28 3.05
C GLY A 100 -1.16 -16.15 3.22
N ARG A 101 -0.45 -15.58 2.24
CA ARG A 101 0.98 -15.24 2.31
C ARG A 101 1.14 -13.72 2.32
N SER A 102 2.25 -13.24 2.86
CA SER A 102 2.62 -11.83 2.87
C SER A 102 4.09 -11.64 2.45
N LEU A 103 4.35 -10.58 1.70
CA LEU A 103 5.67 -10.02 1.43
C LEU A 103 5.72 -8.60 2.01
N GLU A 104 6.82 -8.24 2.66
CA GLU A 104 7.07 -6.88 3.15
C GLU A 104 8.45 -6.44 2.68
N VAL A 105 8.50 -5.25 2.08
CA VAL A 105 9.71 -4.66 1.49
C VAL A 105 9.74 -3.17 1.75
N SER A 106 10.92 -2.62 2.02
CA SER A 106 11.10 -1.17 2.20
C SER A 106 11.86 -0.58 1.00
N ALA A 107 11.56 0.68 0.68
CA ALA A 107 12.27 1.43 -0.34
C ALA A 107 12.45 2.89 0.10
N SER A 108 13.64 3.44 -0.10
CA SER A 108 14.01 4.83 0.17
C SER A 108 14.55 5.55 -1.06
N SER A 109 14.64 4.84 -2.19
CA SER A 109 15.11 5.37 -3.46
C SER A 109 14.33 4.77 -4.63
N GLN A 110 14.47 5.37 -5.82
CA GLN A 110 13.86 4.84 -7.03
C GLN A 110 14.32 3.39 -7.33
N ALA A 111 15.62 3.10 -7.21
CA ALA A 111 16.15 1.78 -7.49
C ALA A 111 15.63 0.72 -6.49
N GLU A 112 15.51 1.10 -5.22
CA GLU A 112 14.93 0.21 -4.20
C GLU A 112 13.43 -0.01 -4.43
N LEU A 113 12.68 1.02 -4.86
CA LEU A 113 11.28 0.88 -5.20
C LEU A 113 11.08 -0.06 -6.40
N GLU A 114 11.90 0.08 -7.44
CA GLU A 114 11.87 -0.82 -8.59
C GLU A 114 12.11 -2.28 -8.16
N ALA A 115 13.10 -2.52 -7.30
CA ALA A 115 13.38 -3.84 -6.73
C ALA A 115 12.23 -4.37 -5.87
N ALA A 116 11.63 -3.52 -5.03
CA ALA A 116 10.46 -3.86 -4.20
C ALA A 116 9.24 -4.26 -5.06
N ILE A 117 8.98 -3.51 -6.13
CA ILE A 117 7.91 -3.80 -7.08
C ILE A 117 8.18 -5.11 -7.85
N ASP A 118 9.42 -5.38 -8.23
CA ASP A 118 9.77 -6.63 -8.90
C ASP A 118 9.64 -7.84 -7.95
N ALA A 119 10.10 -7.72 -6.71
CA ALA A 119 9.89 -8.74 -5.68
C ALA A 119 8.38 -9.02 -5.45
N ALA A 120 7.55 -7.99 -5.44
CA ALA A 120 6.10 -8.14 -5.32
C ALA A 120 5.47 -8.85 -6.54
N LYS A 121 5.94 -8.58 -7.76
CA LYS A 121 5.50 -9.30 -8.97
C LYS A 121 5.89 -10.78 -8.91
N GLU A 122 7.11 -11.08 -8.49
CA GLU A 122 7.57 -12.45 -8.31
C GLU A 122 6.76 -13.18 -7.25
N PHE A 123 6.51 -12.53 -6.10
CA PHE A 123 5.68 -13.05 -5.02
C PHE A 123 4.28 -13.45 -5.48
N LEU A 124 3.63 -12.61 -6.30
CA LEU A 124 2.30 -12.93 -6.84
C LEU A 124 2.34 -14.01 -7.92
N SER A 125 3.47 -14.20 -8.60
CA SER A 125 3.60 -15.20 -9.67
C SER A 125 3.98 -16.60 -9.16
N ALA A 126 4.25 -16.75 -7.86
CA ALA A 126 4.77 -17.96 -7.22
C ALA A 126 3.68 -18.82 -6.56
#